data_AF-A0A2P5ASA2-F1
#
_entry.id   AF-A0A2P5ASA2-F1
#
_cell.length_a   1.000
_cell.length_b   1.000
_cell.length_c   1.000
_cell.angle_alpha   90.00
_cell.angle_beta   90.00
_cell.angle_gamma   90.00
#
_symmetry.space_group_name_H-M   'P 1'
#
loop_
_entity.id
_entity.type
_entity.pdbx_description
1 polymer ?
#
loop_
_entity_poly.entity_id
_entity_poly.type
_entity_poly.pdbx_seq_one_letter_code
_entity_poly.pdbx_strand_id
1 'polypeptide(L)'
;MIIRDHRRECCSVVEKIFGQGPSMEGDFIVINFFALEGWSLAELFRVRCIVAAPYVVPYSAPSSYERHFKKEHPLLYEYLQEAPTHKVCWKDVIHWMWPIFTEFWESWRRDLNLSSCPFTVN
;
A
#
# COMPACT_ATOMS: atom_id res chain seq x y z
N MET A 1 13.98 -3.38 15.35
CA MET A 1 14.09 -4.85 15.32
C MET A 1 12.70 -5.48 15.27
N ILE A 2 11.85 -5.25 16.27
CA ILE A 2 10.48 -5.83 16.40
C ILE A 2 9.60 -5.67 15.13
N ILE A 3 9.48 -4.47 14.56
CA ILE A 3 8.63 -4.23 13.36
C ILE A 3 9.13 -5.02 12.14
N ARG A 4 10.45 -5.12 11.97
CA ARG A 4 11.03 -5.86 10.83
C ARG A 4 10.80 -7.36 10.97
N ASP A 5 10.89 -7.87 12.21
CA ASP A 5 10.68 -9.28 12.50
C ASP A 5 9.20 -9.65 12.28
N HIS A 6 8.26 -8.80 12.71
CA HIS A 6 6.83 -8.97 12.44
C HIS A 6 6.50 -8.95 10.94
N ARG A 7 7.03 -7.99 10.17
CA ARG A 7 6.80 -7.93 8.72
C ARG A 7 7.30 -9.18 7.98
N ARG A 8 8.44 -9.72 8.40
CA ARG A 8 8.99 -10.98 7.86
C ARG A 8 8.09 -12.17 8.20
N GLU A 9 7.56 -12.23 9.42
CA GLU A 9 6.60 -13.26 9.81
C GLU A 9 5.32 -13.18 8.95
N CYS A 10 4.75 -11.98 8.76
CA CYS A 10 3.62 -11.77 7.86
C CYS A 10 3.92 -12.25 6.45
N CYS A 11 5.09 -11.90 5.90
CA CYS A 11 5.51 -12.36 4.58
C CYS A 11 5.59 -13.89 4.50
N SER A 12 6.21 -14.54 5.49
CA SER A 12 6.33 -16.01 5.53
C SER A 12 4.96 -16.70 5.60
N VAL A 13 4.01 -16.14 6.34
CA VAL A 13 2.64 -16.68 6.41
C VAL A 13 1.93 -16.52 5.07
N VAL A 14 2.00 -15.34 4.45
CA VAL A 14 1.36 -15.07 3.15
C VAL A 14 1.98 -15.91 2.03
N GLU A 15 3.30 -16.12 2.05
CA GLU A 15 4.01 -17.00 1.12
C GLU A 15 3.58 -18.47 1.24
N LYS A 16 3.26 -18.95 2.45
CA LYS A 16 2.70 -20.31 2.61
C LYS A 16 1.31 -20.46 1.99
N ILE A 17 0.56 -19.37 1.86
CA ILE A 17 -0.80 -19.35 1.30
C ILE A 17 -0.74 -19.19 -0.22
N PHE A 18 -0.04 -18.16 -0.72
CA PHE A 18 -0.03 -17.78 -2.14
C PHE A 18 1.23 -18.19 -2.91
N GLY A 19 2.29 -18.64 -2.24
CA GLY A 19 3.57 -19.01 -2.88
C GLY A 19 3.62 -20.43 -3.45
N GLN A 20 2.63 -21.28 -3.14
CA GLN A 20 2.59 -22.69 -3.58
C GLN A 20 1.83 -22.90 -4.91
N GLY A 21 1.38 -21.84 -5.57
CA GLY A 21 0.64 -21.91 -6.83
C GLY A 21 0.25 -20.53 -7.35
N PRO A 22 -0.33 -20.43 -8.56
CA PRO A 22 -0.84 -19.17 -9.07
C PRO A 22 -2.06 -18.69 -8.25
N SER A 23 -2.12 -17.40 -7.92
CA SER A 23 -3.30 -16.78 -7.32
C SER A 23 -4.53 -16.97 -8.21
N MET A 24 -5.68 -17.27 -7.60
CA MET A 24 -6.94 -17.50 -8.29
C MET A 24 -7.74 -16.22 -8.50
N GLU A 25 -8.62 -16.22 -9.50
CA GLU A 25 -9.64 -15.19 -9.64
C GLU A 25 -10.59 -15.25 -8.44
N GLY A 26 -10.50 -14.26 -7.57
CA GLY A 26 -11.18 -14.33 -6.26
C GLY A 26 -10.26 -13.87 -5.16
N ASP A 27 -8.99 -14.25 -5.22
CA ASP A 27 -8.05 -14.09 -4.12
C ASP A 27 -7.86 -12.62 -3.73
N PHE A 28 -7.85 -12.41 -2.41
CA PHE A 28 -7.62 -11.11 -1.81
C PHE A 28 -6.97 -11.24 -0.44
N ILE A 29 -6.32 -10.17 -0.03
CA ILE A 29 -5.87 -9.96 1.35
C ILE A 29 -6.75 -8.86 1.93
N VAL A 30 -7.47 -9.19 3.03
CA VAL A 30 -8.10 -8.16 3.86
C VAL A 30 -7.11 -7.71 4.90
N ILE A 31 -6.84 -6.42 4.94
CA ILE A 31 -6.02 -5.79 5.97
C ILE A 31 -6.88 -4.95 6.90
N ASN A 32 -6.52 -4.93 8.17
CA ASN A 32 -6.94 -3.85 9.03
C ASN A 32 -6.35 -2.54 8.50
N PHE A 33 -7.10 -1.44 8.59
CA PHE A 33 -6.66 -0.10 8.21
C PHE A 33 -5.28 0.34 8.76
N PHE A 34 -4.84 -0.20 9.91
CA PHE A 34 -3.52 0.08 10.48
C PHE A 34 -2.40 -0.87 10.02
N ALA A 35 -2.76 -2.00 9.41
CA ALA A 35 -1.83 -3.04 8.97
C ALA A 35 -1.38 -2.82 7.52
N LEU A 36 -0.84 -1.62 7.26
CA LEU A 36 -0.50 -1.15 5.90
C LEU A 36 0.61 -1.97 5.23
N GLU A 37 1.40 -2.74 5.97
CA GLU A 37 2.37 -3.70 5.42
C GLU A 37 1.73 -4.70 4.47
N GLY A 38 0.45 -5.05 4.71
CA GLY A 38 -0.28 -6.00 3.89
C GLY A 38 -0.64 -5.44 2.51
N TRP A 39 -0.57 -4.11 2.30
CA TRP A 39 -0.67 -3.51 0.97
C TRP A 39 0.48 -3.99 0.06
N SER A 40 1.72 -3.90 0.54
CA SER A 40 2.89 -4.36 -0.19
C SER A 40 2.87 -5.88 -0.39
N LEU A 41 2.33 -6.65 0.56
CA LEU A 41 2.16 -8.09 0.39
C LEU A 41 1.13 -8.40 -0.70
N ALA A 42 -0.01 -7.71 -0.74
CA ALA A 42 -1.00 -7.89 -1.80
C ALA A 42 -0.43 -7.57 -3.19
N GLU A 43 0.39 -6.53 -3.29
CA GLU A 43 1.13 -6.18 -4.51
C GLU A 43 2.13 -7.28 -4.92
N LEU A 44 2.92 -7.78 -3.97
CA LEU A 44 3.91 -8.84 -4.20
C LEU A 44 3.27 -10.12 -4.77
N PHE A 45 2.16 -10.56 -4.17
CA PHE A 45 1.45 -11.77 -4.57
C PHE A 45 0.40 -11.52 -5.67
N ARG A 46 0.30 -10.28 -6.17
CA ARG A 46 -0.61 -9.86 -7.24
C ARG A 46 -2.07 -10.23 -6.99
N VAL A 47 -2.51 -10.04 -5.75
CA VAL A 47 -3.90 -10.28 -5.31
C VAL A 47 -4.58 -8.97 -4.94
N ARG A 48 -5.91 -8.97 -4.88
CA ARG A 48 -6.66 -7.78 -4.48
C ARG A 48 -6.38 -7.44 -3.02
N CYS A 49 -6.25 -6.15 -2.69
CA CYS A 49 -6.16 -5.68 -1.30
C CYS A 49 -7.51 -5.06 -0.91
N ILE A 50 -8.08 -5.51 0.20
CA ILE A 50 -9.30 -4.94 0.77
C ILE A 50 -8.95 -4.36 2.13
N VAL A 51 -9.31 -3.10 2.36
CA VAL A 51 -9.04 -2.44 3.64
C VAL A 51 -10.31 -2.42 4.48
N ALA A 52 -10.23 -3.03 5.66
CA ALA A 52 -11.28 -3.02 6.66
C ALA A 52 -11.00 -1.91 7.70
N ALA A 53 -11.85 -0.90 7.72
CA ALA A 53 -11.82 0.17 8.72
C ALA A 53 -12.99 -0.01 9.70
N PRO A 54 -12.74 -0.46 10.95
CA PRO A 54 -13.79 -0.65 11.94
C PRO A 54 -14.35 0.65 12.51
N TYR A 55 -13.76 1.80 12.13
CA TYR A 55 -14.17 3.13 12.56
C TYR A 55 -13.77 4.19 11.53
N VAL A 56 -14.31 5.41 11.70
CA VAL A 56 -14.00 6.57 10.86
C VAL A 56 -12.55 7.00 11.05
N VAL A 57 -11.83 7.24 9.95
CA VAL A 57 -10.42 7.66 9.97
C VAL A 57 -10.23 8.90 10.87
N PRO A 58 -9.48 8.80 11.99
CA PRO A 58 -9.45 9.84 13.02
C PRO A 58 -8.35 10.89 12.78
N TYR A 59 -7.64 10.81 11.65
CA TYR A 59 -6.55 11.69 11.29
C TYR A 59 -6.67 12.15 9.85
N SER A 60 -5.97 13.22 9.51
CA SER A 60 -5.87 13.75 8.16
C SER A 60 -4.41 13.85 7.77
N ALA A 61 -4.14 13.87 6.47
CA ALA A 61 -2.79 14.15 5.98
C ALA A 61 -2.31 15.52 6.50
N PRO A 62 -1.00 15.70 6.74
CA PRO A 62 -0.43 17.02 7.02
C PRO A 62 -0.84 18.04 5.94
N SER A 63 -1.10 19.29 6.34
CA SER A 63 -1.57 20.32 5.40
C SER A 63 -0.62 20.60 4.23
N SER A 64 0.67 20.31 4.41
CA SER A 64 1.69 20.46 3.38
C SER A 64 1.86 19.22 2.50
N TYR A 65 1.22 18.09 2.81
CA TYR A 65 1.46 16.79 2.18
C TYR A 65 1.23 16.83 0.67
N GLU A 66 0.07 17.33 0.22
CA GLU A 66 -0.25 17.43 -1.21
C GLU A 66 0.79 18.21 -2.01
N ARG A 67 1.26 19.33 -1.44
CA ARG A 67 2.28 20.16 -2.08
C ARG A 67 3.60 19.42 -2.24
N HIS A 68 4.03 18.66 -1.22
CA HIS A 68 5.25 17.86 -1.27
C HIS A 68 5.09 16.69 -2.26
N PHE A 69 3.98 15.95 -2.17
CA PHE A 69 3.68 14.83 -3.05
C PHE A 69 3.68 15.25 -4.53
N LYS A 70 3.03 16.38 -4.86
CA LYS A 70 3.01 16.90 -6.22
C LYS A 70 4.40 17.32 -6.73
N LYS A 71 5.25 17.81 -5.83
CA LYS A 71 6.63 18.22 -6.18
C LYS A 71 7.53 17.01 -6.42
N GLU A 72 7.40 15.97 -5.60
CA GLU A 72 8.27 14.78 -5.65
C GLU A 72 7.80 13.76 -6.70
N HIS A 73 6.48 13.63 -6.88
CA HIS A 73 5.87 12.65 -7.76
C HIS A 73 4.79 13.27 -8.67
N PRO A 74 5.15 14.21 -9.56
CA PRO A 74 4.17 14.96 -10.37
C PRO A 74 3.33 14.05 -11.28
N LEU A 75 3.93 13.05 -11.91
CA LEU A 75 3.22 12.11 -12.80
C LEU A 75 2.29 11.17 -12.03
N LEU A 76 2.70 10.69 -10.86
CA LEU A 76 1.87 9.85 -10.02
C LEU A 76 0.69 10.64 -9.46
N TYR A 77 0.90 11.91 -9.11
CA TYR A 77 -0.15 12.82 -8.70
C TYR A 77 -1.21 13.00 -9.80
N GLU A 78 -0.80 13.21 -11.05
CA GLU A 78 -1.70 13.29 -12.21
C GLU A 78 -2.46 11.97 -12.42
N TYR A 79 -1.76 10.84 -12.40
CA TYR A 79 -2.37 9.50 -12.49
C TYR A 79 -3.46 9.27 -11.42
N LEU A 80 -3.21 9.68 -10.17
CA LEU A 80 -4.16 9.56 -9.06
C LEU A 80 -5.34 10.53 -9.17
N GLN A 81 -5.15 11.70 -9.79
CA GLN A 81 -6.23 12.65 -10.06
C GLN A 81 -7.18 12.15 -11.15
N GLU A 82 -6.64 11.48 -12.17
CA GLU A 82 -7.40 10.96 -13.31
C GLU A 82 -7.97 9.55 -13.09
N ALA A 83 -7.67 8.93 -11.95
CA ALA A 83 -8.07 7.57 -11.65
C ALA A 83 -9.61 7.39 -11.69
N PRO A 84 -10.12 6.35 -12.36
CA PRO A 84 -11.55 6.07 -12.42
C PRO A 84 -12.08 5.64 -11.05
N THR A 85 -13.39 5.75 -10.83
CA THR A 85 -14.06 5.55 -9.52
C THR A 85 -13.85 4.16 -8.88
N HIS A 86 -13.44 3.16 -9.66
CA HIS A 86 -13.20 1.79 -9.17
C HIS A 86 -11.71 1.51 -8.85
N LYS A 87 -10.85 2.53 -8.95
CA LYS A 87 -9.42 2.44 -8.61
C LYS A 87 -9.09 3.46 -7.52
N VAL A 88 -7.98 3.24 -6.84
CA VAL A 88 -7.41 4.21 -5.89
C VAL A 88 -7.18 5.54 -6.59
N CYS A 89 -7.73 6.61 -6.02
CA CYS A 89 -7.61 7.98 -6.53
C CYS A 89 -7.00 8.92 -5.49
N TRP A 90 -6.73 10.16 -5.87
CA TRP A 90 -6.14 11.17 -4.97
C TRP A 90 -6.98 11.40 -3.70
N LYS A 91 -8.31 11.30 -3.79
CA LYS A 91 -9.20 11.45 -2.63
C LYS A 91 -8.96 10.34 -1.61
N ASP A 92 -8.69 9.11 -2.04
CA ASP A 92 -8.35 8.01 -1.14
C ASP A 92 -6.99 8.26 -0.48
N VAL A 93 -6.02 8.74 -1.26
CA VAL A 93 -4.68 9.06 -0.77
C VAL A 93 -4.73 10.12 0.31
N ILE A 94 -5.32 11.27 0.05
CA ILE A 94 -5.35 12.36 1.02
C ILE A 94 -6.25 12.04 2.22
N HIS A 95 -7.31 11.26 2.03
CA HIS A 95 -8.20 10.85 3.11
C HIS A 95 -7.52 9.89 4.07
N TRP A 96 -6.78 8.90 3.55
CA TRP A 96 -6.24 7.85 4.40
C TRP A 96 -4.97 7.14 3.93
N MET A 97 -4.70 7.02 2.63
CA MET A 97 -3.56 6.22 2.15
C MET A 97 -2.22 6.94 2.22
N TRP A 98 -2.20 8.24 2.51
CA TRP A 98 -0.98 9.05 2.55
C TRP A 98 0.18 8.42 3.36
N PRO A 99 -0.02 7.67 4.47
CA PRO A 99 1.09 7.05 5.19
C PRO A 99 1.83 5.99 4.37
N ILE A 100 1.17 5.33 3.40
CA ILE A 100 1.77 4.29 2.53
C ILE A 100 2.86 4.90 1.64
N PHE A 101 2.71 6.17 1.26
CA PHE A 101 3.64 6.90 0.39
C PHE A 101 4.75 7.63 1.16
N THR A 102 4.91 7.36 2.45
CA THR A 102 6.01 7.93 3.24
C THR A 102 7.26 7.07 3.15
N GLU A 103 8.44 7.68 3.34
CA GLU A 103 9.75 7.00 3.30
C GLU A 103 9.85 5.79 4.25
N PHE A 104 8.99 5.73 5.28
CA PHE A 104 8.92 4.64 6.26
C PHE A 104 8.75 3.25 5.62
N TRP A 105 8.10 3.17 4.45
CA TRP A 105 7.84 1.91 3.76
C TRP A 105 8.88 1.54 2.71
N GLU A 106 9.77 2.45 2.33
CA GLU A 106 10.71 2.21 1.23
C GLU A 106 11.61 1.01 1.50
N SER A 107 12.21 0.95 2.69
CA SER A 107 13.08 -0.17 3.09
C SER A 107 12.33 -1.51 3.02
N TRP A 108 11.08 -1.53 3.47
CA TRP A 108 10.23 -2.71 3.42
C TRP A 108 9.90 -3.13 1.98
N ARG A 109 9.55 -2.17 1.12
CA ARG A 109 9.21 -2.46 -0.28
C ARG A 109 10.43 -2.95 -1.07
N ARG A 110 11.61 -2.38 -0.79
CA ARG A 110 12.89 -2.85 -1.36
C ARG A 110 13.22 -4.28 -0.91
N ASP A 111 13.01 -4.62 0.36
CA ASP A 111 13.20 -5.99 0.88
C ASP A 111 12.31 -7.02 0.13
N LEU A 112 11.15 -6.58 -0.41
CA LEU A 112 10.23 -7.38 -1.21
C LEU A 112 10.49 -7.30 -2.73
N ASN A 113 11.56 -6.62 -3.18
CA ASN A 113 11.84 -6.32 -4.59
C ASN A 113 10.72 -5.55 -5.32
N LEU A 114 9.93 -4.75 -4.57
CA LEU A 114 8.91 -3.85 -5.11
C LEU A 114 9.49 -2.45 -5.32
N SER A 115 8.76 -1.61 -6.08
CA SER A 115 9.14 -0.20 -6.23
C SER A 115 9.07 0.53 -4.90
N SER A 116 10.00 1.45 -4.64
CA SER A 116 10.08 2.16 -3.35
C SER A 116 8.78 2.91 -3.04
N CYS A 117 8.13 3.45 -4.07
CA CYS A 117 6.83 4.09 -4.00
C CYS A 117 5.73 3.15 -4.58
N PRO A 118 4.52 3.10 -3.99
CA PRO A 118 3.39 2.42 -4.61
C PRO A 118 3.04 3.01 -5.99
N PHE A 119 2.52 2.17 -6.89
CA PHE A 119 2.10 2.54 -8.25
C PHE A 119 3.22 3.04 -9.19
N THR A 120 4.48 2.91 -8.79
CA THR A 120 5.64 3.15 -9.67
C THR A 120 6.27 1.83 -10.09
N VAL A 121 6.99 1.85 -11.21
CA VAL A 121 7.77 0.69 -11.69
C VAL A 121 9.21 0.77 -11.16
N ASN A 122 9.84 -0.39 -10.98
CA ASN A 122 11.27 -0.52 -10.70
C ASN A 122 12.09 -0.46 -11.99
#